data_AF-D8LXN0-F1
#
_entry.id   AF-D8LXN0-F1
#
_cell.length_a   1.000
_cell.length_b   1.000
_cell.length_c   1.000
_cell.angle_alpha   90.00
_cell.angle_beta   90.00
_cell.angle_gamma   90.00
#
_symmetry.space_group_name_H-M   'P 1'
#
loop_
_entity.id
_entity.type
_entity.pdbx_description
1 polymer ?
#
loop_
_entity_poly.entity_id
_entity_poly.type
_entity_poly.pdbx_seq_one_letter_code
_entity_poly.pdbx_strand_id
1 'polypeptide(L)' 'MSDYQQQFQQNLNNLQNKALFLESSRKLADIAFDKCVQKPESSLTSRQISCIKQMIPLYFEYTQFVRSTLQ' A
#
# COMPACT_ATOMS: atom_id res chain seq x y z
N MET A 1 11.52 -17.37 27.59
CA MET A 1 10.18 -16.93 27.15
C MET A 1 9.31 -18.17 27.07
N SER A 2 8.12 -18.17 27.64
CA SER A 2 7.20 -19.30 27.51
C SER A 2 6.64 -19.38 26.08
N ASP A 3 6.30 -20.58 25.60
CA ASP A 3 5.70 -20.77 24.27
C ASP A 3 4.48 -19.87 24.04
N TYR A 4 3.72 -19.63 25.12
CA TYR A 4 2.59 -18.70 25.13
C TYR A 4 3.02 -17.25 24.81
N GLN A 5 4.12 -16.77 25.37
CA GLN A 5 4.64 -15.42 25.08
C GLN A 5 5.12 -15.29 23.63
N GLN A 6 5.73 -16.35 23.07
CA GLN A 6 6.18 -16.35 21.68
C GLN A 6 4.99 -16.32 20.70
N GLN A 7 3.99 -17.17 20.92
CA GLN A 7 2.77 -17.21 20.10
C GLN A 7 2.01 -15.88 20.18
N PHE A 8 1.91 -15.29 21.37
CA PHE A 8 1.28 -13.99 21.55
C PHE A 8 2.01 -12.89 20.77
N GLN A 9 3.34 -12.83 20.86
CA GLN A 9 4.15 -11.84 20.12
C GLN A 9 4.04 -12.03 18.60
N GLN A 10 4.05 -13.27 18.12
CA GLN A 10 3.86 -13.57 16.70
C GLN A 10 2.49 -13.12 16.21
N ASN A 11 1.43 -13.37 16.99
CA ASN A 11 0.08 -12.94 16.65
C ASN A 11 -0.03 -11.40 16.59
N LEU A 12 0.58 -10.69 17.54
CA LEU A 12 0.65 -9.23 17.51
C LEU A 12 1.37 -8.73 16.25
N ASN A 13 2.54 -9.28 15.94
CA ASN A 13 3.29 -8.92 14.74
C ASN A 13 2.48 -9.18 13.46
N ASN A 14 1.75 -10.29 13.40
CA ASN A 14 0.90 -10.64 12.25
C ASN A 14 -0.27 -9.65 12.09
N LEU A 15 -0.93 -9.27 13.20
CA LEU A 15 -1.99 -8.27 13.20
C LEU A 15 -1.46 -6.89 12.76
N GLN A 16 -0.29 -6.51 13.27
CA GLN A 16 0.37 -5.25 12.90
C GLN A 16 0.74 -5.23 11.41
N ASN A 17 1.35 -6.29 10.89
CA ASN A 17 1.70 -6.41 9.48
C ASN A 17 0.47 -6.35 8.58
N LYS A 18 -0.63 -7.01 9.00
CA LYS A 18 -1.91 -6.95 8.28
C LYS A 18 -2.48 -5.53 8.27
N ALA A 19 -2.44 -4.82 9.40
CA ALA A 19 -2.90 -3.44 9.48
C ALA A 19 -2.08 -2.50 8.58
N LEU A 20 -0.75 -2.62 8.63
CA LEU A 20 0.18 -1.88 7.77
C LEU A 20 -0.09 -2.12 6.28
N PHE A 21 -0.32 -3.37 5.90
CA PHE A 21 -0.65 -3.72 4.53
C PHE A 21 -1.96 -3.06 4.09
N LEU A 22 -3.03 -3.18 4.89
CA LEU A 22 -4.33 -2.58 4.58
C LEU A 22 -4.26 -1.06 4.47
N GLU A 23 -3.53 -0.40 5.38
CA GLU A 23 -3.34 1.04 5.35
C GLU A 23 -2.56 1.48 4.10
N SER A 24 -1.50 0.75 3.75
CA SER A 24 -0.71 1.00 2.54
C SER A 24 -1.55 0.81 1.28
N SER A 25 -2.37 -0.25 1.21
CA SER A 25 -3.29 -0.50 0.10
C SER A 25 -4.34 0.61 -0.03
N ARG A 26 -4.91 1.08 1.08
CA ARG A 26 -5.87 2.19 1.08
C ARG A 26 -5.24 3.47 0.53
N LYS A 27 -4.06 3.84 1.04
CA LYS A 27 -3.36 5.04 0.59
C LYS A 27 -2.98 4.98 -0.89
N LEU A 28 -2.54 3.81 -1.36
CA LEU A 28 -2.29 3.58 -2.78
C LEU A 28 -3.55 3.71 -3.64
N ALA A 29 -4.69 3.18 -3.16
CA ALA A 29 -5.95 3.31 -3.86
C ALA A 29 -6.39 4.78 -3.98
N ASP A 30 -6.26 5.55 -2.90
CA ASP A 30 -6.60 6.99 -2.90
C ASP A 30 -5.74 7.77 -3.91
N ILE A 31 -4.42 7.51 -3.93
CA ILE A 31 -3.50 8.16 -4.87
C ILE A 31 -3.76 7.71 -6.31
N ALA A 32 -4.02 6.42 -6.53
CA ALA A 32 -4.37 5.86 -7.83
C ALA A 32 -5.65 6.48 -8.37
N PHE A 33 -6.65 6.68 -7.52
CA PHE A 33 -7.89 7.34 -7.88
C PHE A 33 -7.63 8.80 -8.26
N ASP A 34 -6.95 9.57 -7.42
CA ASP A 34 -6.63 10.98 -7.66
C ASP A 34 -5.84 11.21 -8.97
N LYS A 35 -4.84 10.36 -9.24
CA LYS A 35 -3.95 10.55 -10.39
C LYS A 35 -4.47 9.95 -11.68
N CYS A 36 -5.16 8.81 -11.62
CA CYS A 36 -5.56 8.07 -12.82
C CYS A 36 -7.03 8.20 -13.16
N VAL A 37 -7.91 8.52 -12.20
CA VAL A 37 -9.37 8.56 -12.40
C VAL A 37 -9.86 10.01 -12.42
N GLN A 38 -9.79 10.65 -13.59
CA GLN A 38 -10.28 12.02 -13.78
C GLN A 38 -11.81 12.14 -13.66
N LYS A 39 -12.54 11.11 -14.08
CA LYS A 39 -13.99 10.99 -13.97
C LYS A 39 -14.34 9.62 -13.39
N PRO A 40 -15.02 9.56 -12.24
CA PRO A 40 -15.45 8.30 -11.65
C PRO A 40 -16.53 7.67 -12.53
N GLU A 41 -16.33 6.42 -12.91
CA GLU A 41 -17.30 5.58 -13.59
C GLU A 41 -17.55 4.33 -12.76
N SER A 42 -18.55 3.51 -13.12
CA SER A 42 -18.85 2.26 -12.40
C SER A 42 -17.74 1.22 -12.48
N SER A 43 -16.76 1.41 -13.37
CA SER A 43 -15.65 0.48 -13.59
C SER A 43 -14.43 1.23 -14.13
N LEU A 44 -13.24 0.65 -13.93
CA LEU A 44 -12.01 1.22 -14.48
C LEU A 44 -11.92 0.97 -15.98
N THR A 45 -11.63 2.03 -16.74
CA THR A 45 -11.31 1.92 -18.17
C THR A 45 -9.92 1.32 -18.37
N SER A 46 -9.66 0.75 -19.56
CA SER A 46 -8.33 0.23 -19.91
C SER A 46 -7.21 1.26 -19.74
N ARG A 47 -7.50 2.54 -20.03
CA ARG A 47 -6.54 3.65 -19.84
C ARG A 47 -6.24 3.89 -18.36
N GLN A 48 -7.28 3.87 -17.51
CA GLN A 48 -7.12 4.01 -16.06
C GLN A 48 -6.32 2.84 -15.48
N ILE A 49 -6.63 1.60 -15.89
CA ILE A 49 -5.88 0.41 -15.47
C ILE A 49 -4.39 0.52 -15.84
N SER A 50 -4.09 0.92 -17.08
CA SER A 50 -2.71 1.11 -17.52
C SER A 50 -1.99 2.20 -16.73
N CYS A 51 -2.65 3.34 -16.45
CA CYS A 51 -2.10 4.39 -15.60
C CYS A 51 -1.77 3.87 -14.19
N ILE A 52 -2.70 3.15 -13.57
CA ILE A 52 -2.51 2.59 -12.22
C ILE A 52 -1.33 1.63 -12.19
N LYS A 53 -1.23 0.73 -13.20
CA LYS A 53 -0.12 -0.22 -13.33
C LYS A 53 1.25 0.46 -13.46
N GLN A 54 1.32 1.59 -14.14
CA GLN A 54 2.57 2.37 -14.29
C GLN A 54 2.88 3.21 -13.05
N MET A 55 1.86 3.73 -12.37
CA MET A 55 2.02 4.61 -11.21
C MET A 55 2.52 3.85 -9.97
N ILE A 56 1.97 2.66 -9.69
CA ILE A 56 2.30 1.90 -8.47
C ILE A 56 3.81 1.65 -8.28
N PRO A 57 4.57 1.12 -9.25
CA PRO A 57 6.01 0.90 -9.07
C PRO A 57 6.77 2.20 -8.81
N LEU A 58 6.44 3.29 -9.53
CA LEU A 58 7.05 4.60 -9.32
C LEU A 58 6.78 5.16 -7.92
N TYR A 59 5.57 4.97 -7.40
CA TYR A 59 5.24 5.40 -6.04
C TYR A 59 6.10 4.68 -4.99
N PHE A 60 6.34 3.38 -5.16
CA PHE A 60 7.22 2.63 -4.27
C PHE A 60 8.68 3.07 -4.40
N GLU A 61 9.18 3.31 -5.62
CA GLU A 61 10.52 3.85 -5.85
C GLU A 61 10.71 5.20 -5.15
N TYR A 62 9.75 6.12 -5.30
CA TYR A 62 9.80 7.43 -4.65
C TYR A 62 9.70 7.32 -3.12
N THR A 63 8.84 6.44 -2.61
CA THR A 63 8.72 6.21 -1.17
C THR A 63 10.02 5.65 -0.60
N GLN A 64 10.67 4.71 -1.31
CA GLN A 64 11.97 4.17 -0.92
C GLN A 64 13.07 5.23 -0.94
N PHE A 65 13.10 6.07 -1.99
CA PHE A 65 14.03 7.19 -2.10
C PHE A 65 13.89 8.13 -0.91
N VAL A 66 12.68 8.63 -0.64
CA VAL A 66 12.40 9.53 0.49
C VAL A 66 12.80 8.89 1.82
N ARG A 67 12.45 7.61 2.03
CA ARG A 67 12.84 6.89 3.25
C ARG A 67 14.36 6.83 3.42
N SER A 68 15.09 6.53 2.34
CA SER A 68 16.55 6.46 2.37
C SER A 68 17.24 7.81 2.57
N THR A 69 16.56 8.90 2.22
CA THR A 69 17.07 10.27 2.41
C THR A 69 16.83 10.79 3.83
N LEU A 70 15.77 10.34 4.49
CA LEU A 70 15.36 10.83 5.82
C LEU A 70 15.92 9.98 7.00
N GLN A 71 16.56 8.85 6.72
CA GLN A 71 17.20 7.96 7.70
C GLN A 71 18.72 8.15 7.69
#